data_AF-A0A537W8T2-F1
#
_entry.id   AF-A0A537W8T2-F1
#
_cell.length_a   1.000
_cell.length_b   1.000
_cell.length_c   1.000
_cell.angle_alpha   90.00
_cell.angle_beta   90.00
_cell.angle_gamma   90.00
#
_symmetry.space_group_name_H-M   'P 1'
#
loop_
_entity.id
_entity.type
_entity.pdbx_description
1 polymer ?
#
loop_
_entity_poly.entity_id
_entity_poly.type
_entity_poly.pdbx_seq_one_letter_code
_entity_poly.pdbx_strand_id
1 'polypeptide(L)'
;MDREPQTGDSGRDRGNSSARGQPTGRAIRASVAGAVQGVGFRDATRRRAEELGVLGWVRNADDGTVAVHAEGPSPAVEEVVAFLRKGPRGAAVAEVSVEDVRVEGHEQFAVRGVSAGRFVVQEHAATTHHFDLRLEVAGVMRSWAVPKGPSLDPSVKRLALHVADHDIEHNAFEGPTGSGGVVVWDSGNYEQGGRVPWPEALDRGHAVFVLHGKKLEGGFALQRTGPDGSSQWLLVKRRDESARPGSNVVSEHPASVLSGRTLDQILREGS
;
A
#
# COMPACT_ATOMS: atom_id res chain seq x y z
N MET A 1 -37.72 -19.22 -66.99
CA MET A 1 -38.34 -18.06 -67.66
C MET A 1 -39.04 -17.24 -66.59
N ASP A 2 -38.28 -16.31 -66.05
CA ASP A 2 -38.65 -14.93 -65.74
C ASP A 2 -40.07 -14.62 -65.25
N ARG A 3 -40.13 -14.12 -64.01
CA ARG A 3 -40.77 -12.83 -63.65
C ARG A 3 -40.41 -12.42 -62.21
N GLU A 4 -39.54 -11.42 -62.10
CA GLU A 4 -39.45 -10.47 -60.97
C GLU A 4 -40.62 -9.43 -61.05
N PRO A 5 -40.74 -8.44 -60.15
CA PRO A 5 -40.73 -8.47 -58.67
C PRO A 5 -41.94 -7.68 -58.09
N GLN A 6 -42.20 -7.77 -56.78
CA GLN A 6 -42.90 -6.69 -56.05
C GLN A 6 -42.30 -6.44 -54.65
N THR A 7 -42.07 -5.16 -54.42
CA THR A 7 -41.52 -4.44 -53.27
C THR A 7 -42.44 -4.42 -52.05
N GLY A 8 -41.84 -4.37 -50.85
CA GLY A 8 -42.55 -4.11 -49.59
C GLY A 8 -41.60 -3.86 -48.42
N ASP A 9 -41.30 -2.58 -48.22
CA ASP A 9 -40.49 -1.99 -47.16
C ASP A 9 -41.05 -2.24 -45.74
N SER A 10 -40.19 -2.57 -44.78
CA SER A 10 -40.25 -2.03 -43.41
C SER A 10 -38.99 -2.38 -42.63
N GLY A 11 -38.29 -1.32 -42.23
CA GLY A 11 -36.98 -1.37 -41.60
C GLY A 11 -36.92 -2.12 -40.27
N ARG A 12 -35.72 -2.60 -39.97
CA ARG A 12 -35.14 -2.61 -38.62
C ARG A 12 -33.64 -2.53 -38.76
N ASP A 13 -33.19 -1.29 -38.85
CA ASP A 13 -31.89 -0.86 -38.38
C ASP A 13 -31.66 -1.40 -36.95
N ARG A 14 -30.61 -2.20 -36.77
CA ARG A 14 -30.05 -2.53 -35.46
C ARG A 14 -28.55 -2.31 -35.49
N GLY A 15 -28.13 -1.08 -35.78
CA GLY A 15 -27.06 -0.51 -34.98
C GLY A 15 -27.59 -0.27 -33.56
N ASN A 16 -27.14 -1.03 -32.56
CA ASN A 16 -26.79 -0.42 -31.27
C ASN A 16 -25.93 -1.31 -30.38
N SER A 17 -24.78 -0.76 -30.03
CA SER A 17 -24.19 -0.75 -28.69
C SER A 17 -24.17 -2.05 -27.88
N SER A 18 -22.97 -2.60 -27.74
CA SER A 18 -22.28 -2.51 -26.44
C SER A 18 -20.87 -3.08 -26.57
N ALA A 19 -20.02 -2.37 -27.30
CA ALA A 19 -18.63 -2.29 -26.86
C ALA A 19 -18.65 -1.54 -25.52
N ARG A 20 -18.83 -2.28 -24.42
CA ARG A 20 -18.45 -1.79 -23.10
C ARG A 20 -16.94 -1.61 -23.16
N GLY A 21 -16.53 -0.42 -23.62
CA GLY A 21 -15.15 0.03 -23.49
C GLY A 21 -14.81 -0.11 -22.02
N GLN A 22 -13.88 -1.02 -21.71
CA GLN A 22 -13.21 -1.00 -20.42
C GLN A 22 -12.71 0.44 -20.24
N PRO A 23 -13.01 1.15 -19.15
CA PRO A 23 -12.32 2.40 -18.90
C PRO A 23 -10.85 2.02 -18.70
N THR A 24 -10.05 2.23 -19.73
CA THR A 24 -8.60 2.08 -19.71
C THR A 24 -8.08 3.14 -18.76
N GLY A 25 -7.95 2.77 -17.48
CA GLY A 25 -7.43 3.67 -16.45
C GLY A 25 -6.01 4.08 -16.82
N ARG A 26 -5.74 5.39 -16.77
CA ARG A 26 -4.40 5.95 -16.88
C ARG A 26 -3.82 6.08 -15.48
N ALA A 27 -2.52 5.86 -15.32
CA ALA A 27 -1.79 6.22 -14.11
C ALA A 27 -0.54 7.02 -14.47
N ILE A 28 -0.23 8.03 -13.66
CA ILE A 28 0.96 8.87 -13.82
C ILE A 28 1.72 9.01 -12.50
N ARG A 29 3.03 9.24 -12.62
CA ARG A 29 3.89 9.84 -11.61
C ARG A 29 4.18 11.27 -12.02
N ALA A 30 4.08 12.20 -11.08
CA ALA A 30 4.53 13.56 -11.32
C ALA A 30 5.44 14.05 -10.19
N SER A 31 6.45 14.85 -10.56
CA SER A 31 7.23 15.64 -9.62
C SER A 31 7.05 17.11 -9.92
N VAL A 32 6.74 17.89 -8.87
CA VAL A 32 6.48 19.33 -8.96
C VAL A 32 7.58 20.05 -8.19
N ALA A 33 8.37 20.87 -8.88
CA ALA A 33 9.43 21.69 -8.30
C ALA A 33 9.02 23.17 -8.19
N GLY A 34 9.60 23.89 -7.24
CA GLY A 34 9.38 25.31 -7.00
C GLY A 34 9.06 25.62 -5.52
N ALA A 35 8.42 26.76 -5.26
CA ALA A 35 7.92 27.11 -3.92
C ALA A 35 6.58 26.41 -3.68
N VAL A 36 6.63 25.10 -3.46
CA VAL A 36 5.44 24.21 -3.43
C VAL A 36 5.23 23.50 -2.09
N GLN A 37 6.18 23.60 -1.16
CA GLN A 37 6.03 23.08 0.21
C GLN A 37 5.61 24.22 1.17
N GLY A 38 4.88 23.88 2.23
CA GLY A 38 4.40 24.87 3.22
C GLY A 38 3.19 25.72 2.78
N VAL A 39 2.72 25.57 1.53
CA VAL A 39 1.63 26.36 0.93
C VAL A 39 0.30 25.59 0.80
N GLY A 40 0.17 24.46 1.50
CA GLY A 40 -1.02 23.61 1.41
C GLY A 40 -1.17 22.81 0.11
N PHE A 41 -0.08 22.66 -0.67
CA PHE A 41 -0.09 21.97 -1.98
C PHE A 41 -0.64 20.55 -1.91
N ARG A 42 -0.14 19.71 -1.01
CA ARG A 42 -0.60 18.32 -0.85
C ARG A 42 -2.10 18.22 -0.58
N ASP A 43 -2.60 19.06 0.31
CA ASP A 43 -4.01 19.08 0.70
C ASP A 43 -4.92 19.59 -0.43
N ALA A 44 -4.48 20.61 -1.17
CA ALA A 44 -5.18 21.10 -2.35
C ALA A 44 -5.18 20.07 -3.50
N THR A 45 -4.07 19.39 -3.75
CA THR A 45 -4.00 18.28 -4.73
C THR A 45 -4.96 17.15 -4.35
N ARG A 46 -4.98 16.73 -3.09
CA ARG A 46 -5.92 15.72 -2.61
C ARG A 46 -7.36 16.11 -2.90
N ARG A 47 -7.80 17.30 -2.47
CA ARG A 47 -9.17 17.78 -2.72
C ARG A 47 -9.50 17.78 -4.21
N ARG A 48 -8.60 18.28 -5.05
CA ARG A 48 -8.81 18.32 -6.50
C ARG A 48 -8.94 16.92 -7.09
N ALA A 49 -8.12 15.98 -6.66
CA ALA A 49 -8.21 14.59 -7.11
C ALA A 49 -9.52 13.92 -6.66
N GLU A 50 -9.96 14.16 -5.41
CA GLU A 50 -11.24 13.67 -4.88
C GLU A 50 -12.43 14.21 -5.68
N GLU A 51 -12.46 15.51 -6.00
CA GLU A 51 -13.48 16.14 -6.86
C GLU A 51 -13.58 15.49 -8.24
N LEU A 52 -12.44 15.05 -8.78
CA LEU A 52 -12.32 14.45 -10.11
C LEU A 52 -12.48 12.91 -10.09
N GLY A 53 -12.64 12.30 -8.92
CA GLY A 53 -12.67 10.84 -8.77
C GLY A 53 -11.35 10.14 -9.10
N VAL A 54 -10.23 10.86 -8.99
CA VAL A 54 -8.87 10.34 -9.21
C VAL A 54 -8.34 9.73 -7.92
N LEU A 55 -7.70 8.57 -8.01
CA LEU A 55 -7.10 7.84 -6.90
C LEU A 55 -5.57 7.97 -6.96
N GLY A 56 -4.87 7.67 -5.88
CA GLY A 56 -3.41 7.81 -5.83
C GLY A 56 -2.90 8.41 -4.53
N TRP A 57 -1.89 9.25 -4.64
CA TRP A 57 -1.32 9.94 -3.49
C TRP A 57 -0.52 11.18 -3.84
N VAL A 58 -0.29 12.02 -2.84
CA VAL A 58 0.61 13.17 -2.92
C VAL A 58 1.47 13.27 -1.66
N ARG A 59 2.77 13.57 -1.83
CA ARG A 59 3.74 13.66 -0.73
C ARG A 59 4.79 14.73 -0.99
N ASN A 60 5.40 15.22 0.08
CA ASN A 60 6.63 15.99 -0.04
C ASN A 60 7.79 15.00 -0.25
N ALA A 61 8.70 15.32 -1.14
CA ALA A 61 9.96 14.62 -1.28
C ALA A 61 11.08 15.37 -0.55
N ASP A 62 12.15 14.63 -0.22
CA ASP A 62 13.28 15.14 0.56
C ASP A 62 14.12 16.17 -0.23
N ASP A 63 14.02 16.16 -1.55
CA ASP A 63 14.65 17.13 -2.46
C ASP A 63 13.87 18.46 -2.57
N GLY A 64 12.81 18.64 -1.77
CA GLY A 64 11.98 19.84 -1.77
C GLY A 64 10.83 19.82 -2.79
N THR A 65 10.73 18.80 -3.64
CA THR A 65 9.61 18.67 -4.59
C THR A 65 8.33 18.14 -3.94
N VAL A 66 7.22 18.20 -4.68
CA VAL A 66 5.98 17.47 -4.37
C VAL A 66 5.83 16.34 -5.37
N ALA A 67 5.83 15.10 -4.89
CA ALA A 67 5.64 13.90 -5.68
C ALA A 67 4.18 13.45 -5.64
N VAL A 68 3.66 12.99 -6.77
CA VAL A 68 2.26 12.59 -6.96
C VAL A 68 2.18 11.26 -7.71
N HIS A 69 1.32 10.36 -7.24
CA HIS A 69 0.69 9.32 -8.05
C HIS A 69 -0.74 9.74 -8.35
N ALA A 70 -1.19 9.65 -9.59
CA ALA A 70 -2.59 9.84 -9.93
C ALA A 70 -3.04 8.76 -10.92
N GLU A 71 -4.11 8.06 -10.60
CA GLU A 71 -4.71 7.04 -11.45
C GLU A 71 -6.23 7.19 -11.54
N GLY A 72 -6.79 6.94 -12.73
CA GLY A 72 -8.22 7.11 -12.99
C GLY A 72 -8.53 7.28 -14.48
N PRO A 73 -9.74 7.77 -14.82
CA PRO A 73 -10.09 8.12 -16.20
C PRO A 73 -9.11 9.15 -16.76
N SER A 74 -8.60 8.94 -17.98
CA SER A 74 -7.58 9.82 -18.58
C SER A 74 -7.91 11.32 -18.54
N PRO A 75 -9.17 11.76 -18.83
CA PRO A 75 -9.52 13.18 -18.73
C PRO A 75 -9.40 13.73 -17.30
N ALA A 76 -9.74 12.93 -16.29
CA ALA A 76 -9.65 13.32 -14.89
C ALA A 76 -8.19 13.41 -14.42
N VAL A 77 -7.33 12.48 -14.87
CA VAL A 77 -5.89 12.51 -14.58
C VAL A 77 -5.23 13.74 -15.22
N GLU A 78 -5.61 14.12 -16.44
CA GLU A 78 -5.12 15.34 -17.09
C GLU A 78 -5.53 16.61 -16.34
N GLU A 79 -6.75 16.65 -15.79
CA GLU A 79 -7.20 17.75 -14.95
C GLU A 79 -6.39 17.87 -13.64
N VAL A 80 -5.94 16.74 -13.07
CA VAL A 80 -5.00 16.75 -11.94
C VAL A 80 -3.64 17.30 -12.40
N VAL A 81 -3.10 16.86 -13.54
CA VAL A 81 -1.83 17.37 -14.07
C VAL A 81 -1.89 18.87 -14.36
N ALA A 82 -3.00 19.36 -14.94
CA ALA A 82 -3.23 20.78 -15.15
C ALA A 82 -3.25 21.56 -13.83
N PHE A 83 -3.87 21.00 -12.79
CA PHE A 83 -3.82 21.57 -11.46
C PHE A 83 -2.39 21.61 -10.90
N LEU A 84 -1.59 20.55 -11.06
CA LEU A 84 -0.21 20.49 -10.57
C LEU A 84 0.69 21.58 -11.20
N ARG A 85 0.47 21.91 -12.48
CA ARG A 85 1.18 22.99 -13.17
C ARG A 85 0.84 24.39 -12.67
N LYS A 86 -0.37 24.57 -12.12
CA LYS A 86 -0.84 25.86 -11.58
C LYS A 86 -0.55 26.00 -10.09
N GLY A 87 -0.75 24.92 -9.32
CA GLY A 87 -0.70 24.89 -7.87
C GLY A 87 -1.86 25.64 -7.19
N PRO A 88 -2.00 25.50 -5.85
CA PRO A 88 -2.92 26.32 -5.07
C PRO A 88 -2.43 27.78 -4.95
N ARG A 89 -3.28 28.64 -4.37
CA ARG A 89 -2.91 30.02 -4.05
C ARG A 89 -1.65 30.06 -3.17
N GLY A 90 -0.66 30.85 -3.58
CA GLY A 90 0.60 31.01 -2.86
C GLY A 90 1.70 30.02 -3.29
N ALA A 91 1.39 29.02 -4.11
CA ALA A 91 2.41 28.19 -4.73
C ALA A 91 3.04 28.92 -5.93
N ALA A 92 4.35 28.72 -6.12
CA ALA A 92 5.04 29.08 -7.36
C ALA A 92 5.66 27.82 -7.95
N VAL A 93 5.01 27.26 -8.97
CA VAL A 93 5.47 26.06 -9.67
C VAL A 93 6.50 26.47 -10.73
N ALA A 94 7.70 25.92 -10.63
CA ALA A 94 8.78 26.16 -11.59
C ALA A 94 8.79 25.11 -12.70
N GLU A 95 8.59 23.84 -12.33
CA GLU A 95 8.64 22.71 -13.25
C GLU A 95 7.68 21.61 -12.79
N VAL A 96 7.10 20.89 -13.75
CA VAL A 96 6.36 19.65 -13.52
C VAL A 96 6.85 18.58 -14.50
N SER A 97 7.47 17.52 -13.99
CA SER A 97 7.73 16.31 -14.76
C SER A 97 6.56 15.34 -14.58
N VAL A 98 6.18 14.64 -15.66
CA VAL A 98 5.10 13.64 -15.65
C VAL A 98 5.55 12.42 -16.43
N GLU A 99 5.36 11.24 -15.84
CA GLU A 99 5.66 9.95 -16.44
C GLU A 99 4.41 9.06 -16.36
N ASP A 100 4.06 8.39 -17.46
CA ASP A 100 3.01 7.37 -17.43
C ASP A 100 3.52 6.10 -16.73
N VAL A 101 2.75 5.60 -15.78
CA VAL A 101 3.07 4.38 -15.02
C VAL A 101 1.93 3.38 -15.06
N ARG A 102 2.16 2.21 -14.48
CA ARG A 102 1.10 1.20 -14.31
C ARG A 102 0.17 1.63 -13.18
N VAL A 103 -1.11 1.31 -13.35
CA VAL A 103 -2.12 1.41 -12.30
C VAL A 103 -1.72 0.50 -11.12
N GLU A 104 -1.68 1.09 -9.93
CA GLU A 104 -1.33 0.44 -8.66
C GLU A 104 -2.59 0.02 -7.87
N GLY A 105 -3.76 0.50 -8.30
CA GLY A 105 -5.08 0.10 -7.80
C GLY A 105 -5.40 0.74 -6.45
N HIS A 106 -4.92 1.96 -6.22
CA HIS A 106 -5.19 2.74 -5.03
C HIS A 106 -6.68 2.86 -4.76
N GLU A 107 -7.05 2.75 -3.49
CA GLU A 107 -8.46 2.79 -3.09
C GLU A 107 -8.91 4.21 -2.76
N GLN A 108 -8.00 5.16 -2.65
CA GLN A 108 -8.25 6.58 -2.31
C GLN A 108 -7.16 7.47 -2.90
N PHE A 109 -7.32 8.79 -2.80
CA PHE A 109 -6.23 9.74 -2.99
C PHE A 109 -5.66 10.18 -1.63
N ALA A 110 -4.49 9.66 -1.25
CA ALA A 110 -3.93 9.88 0.09
C ALA A 110 -2.91 11.02 0.13
N VAL A 111 -2.88 11.82 1.20
CA VAL A 111 -1.68 12.60 1.54
C VAL A 111 -0.72 11.67 2.29
N ARG A 112 0.46 11.43 1.72
CA ARG A 112 1.53 10.61 2.32
C ARG A 112 2.54 11.49 3.06
N GLY A 113 3.42 10.84 3.81
CA GLY A 113 4.41 11.46 4.70
C GLY A 113 3.88 11.80 6.08
N VAL A 114 2.76 11.18 6.50
CA VAL A 114 2.18 11.35 7.84
C VAL A 114 2.10 9.98 8.50
N SER A 115 2.94 9.77 9.51
CA SER A 115 2.98 8.51 10.24
C SER A 115 1.65 8.28 10.99
N ALA A 116 1.11 7.07 10.87
CA ALA A 116 -0.03 6.58 11.63
C ALA A 116 0.37 5.85 12.91
N GLY A 117 1.64 5.45 13.03
CA GLY A 117 2.18 4.73 14.18
C GLY A 117 3.49 4.02 13.84
N ARG A 118 3.99 3.25 14.80
CA ARG A 118 5.15 2.37 14.63
C ARG A 118 4.74 0.98 14.16
N PHE A 119 5.68 0.29 13.52
CA PHE A 119 5.56 -1.14 13.28
C PHE A 119 6.84 -1.86 13.70
N VAL A 120 6.68 -3.14 13.99
CA VAL A 120 7.80 -4.06 14.19
C VAL A 120 7.46 -5.40 13.56
N VAL A 121 8.48 -6.07 13.05
CA VAL A 121 8.42 -7.47 12.66
C VAL A 121 9.46 -8.21 13.49
N GLN A 122 9.02 -9.12 14.36
CA GLN A 122 9.90 -9.99 15.12
C GLN A 122 9.96 -11.36 14.46
N GLU A 123 11.15 -11.92 14.27
CA GLU A 123 11.31 -13.33 13.91
C GLU A 123 11.42 -14.14 15.20
N HIS A 124 10.60 -15.17 15.31
CA HIS A 124 10.38 -15.88 16.56
C HIS A 124 10.56 -17.39 16.35
N ALA A 125 11.55 -17.96 17.02
CA ALA A 125 11.65 -19.40 17.25
C ALA A 125 10.87 -19.71 18.53
N ALA A 126 9.63 -20.16 18.38
CA ALA A 126 8.84 -20.76 19.45
C ALA A 126 8.68 -22.27 19.17
N THR A 127 7.54 -22.86 19.54
CA THR A 127 7.18 -24.23 19.11
C THR A 127 7.22 -24.40 17.60
N THR A 128 6.89 -23.34 16.86
CA THR A 128 7.06 -23.23 15.42
C THR A 128 7.71 -21.89 15.09
N HIS A 129 8.63 -21.89 14.13
CA HIS A 129 9.21 -20.68 13.56
C HIS A 129 8.14 -19.83 12.84
N HIS A 130 8.09 -18.53 13.15
CA HIS A 130 7.18 -17.59 12.51
C HIS A 130 7.69 -16.14 12.65
N PHE A 131 6.98 -15.20 12.05
CA PHE A 131 7.23 -13.77 12.17
C PHE A 131 6.02 -13.08 12.78
N ASP A 132 6.19 -12.32 13.85
CA ASP A 132 5.14 -11.48 14.43
C ASP A 132 5.18 -10.08 13.78
N LEU A 133 4.23 -9.79 12.90
CA LEU A 133 3.99 -8.44 12.38
C LEU A 133 3.10 -7.69 13.38
N ARG A 134 3.56 -6.53 13.82
CA ARG A 134 2.83 -5.69 14.77
C ARG A 134 2.71 -4.26 14.27
N LEU A 135 1.53 -3.68 14.41
CA LEU A 135 1.20 -2.30 14.04
C LEU A 135 0.63 -1.58 15.27
N GLU A 136 1.17 -0.41 15.59
CA GLU A 136 0.67 0.43 16.67
C GLU A 136 -0.65 1.10 16.27
N VAL A 137 -1.75 0.75 16.94
CA VAL A 137 -3.08 1.25 16.63
C VAL A 137 -3.78 1.62 17.92
N ALA A 138 -4.22 2.87 18.03
CA ALA A 138 -4.94 3.36 19.21
C ALA A 138 -4.20 3.02 20.55
N GLY A 139 -2.86 3.11 20.55
CA GLY A 139 -2.02 2.92 21.73
C GLY A 139 -1.60 1.47 22.04
N VAL A 140 -2.00 0.48 21.23
CA VAL A 140 -1.62 -0.93 21.42
C VAL A 140 -1.01 -1.54 20.15
N MET A 141 -0.20 -2.60 20.30
CA MET A 141 0.38 -3.32 19.15
C MET A 141 -0.58 -4.42 18.66
N ARG A 142 -1.39 -4.09 17.64
CA ARG A 142 -2.18 -5.08 16.90
C ARG A 142 -1.24 -6.05 16.22
N SER A 143 -1.42 -7.34 16.46
CA SER A 143 -0.37 -8.34 16.20
C SER A 143 -0.87 -9.51 15.35
N TRP A 144 -0.04 -9.94 14.40
CA TRP A 144 -0.28 -11.11 13.56
C TRP A 144 0.94 -12.01 13.47
N ALA A 145 0.76 -13.29 13.75
CA ALA A 145 1.75 -14.32 13.47
C ALA A 145 1.69 -14.70 11.98
N VAL A 146 2.82 -14.59 11.29
CA VAL A 146 3.00 -14.84 9.85
C VAL A 146 3.97 -16.01 9.68
N PRO A 147 3.49 -17.26 9.56
CA PRO A 147 4.34 -18.45 9.68
C PRO A 147 5.51 -18.52 8.70
N LYS A 148 5.32 -17.99 7.48
CA LYS A 148 6.37 -17.99 6.45
C LYS A 148 7.04 -16.62 6.27
N GLY A 149 6.75 -15.67 7.15
CA GLY A 149 7.19 -14.29 7.06
C GLY A 149 6.53 -13.47 5.93
N PRO A 150 6.81 -12.16 5.87
CA PRO A 150 6.30 -11.27 4.84
C PRO A 150 6.88 -11.60 3.44
N SER A 151 6.32 -11.01 2.40
CA SER A 151 6.88 -11.06 1.04
C SER A 151 6.81 -9.68 0.40
N LEU A 152 7.78 -9.36 -0.45
CA LEU A 152 7.75 -8.19 -1.34
C LEU A 152 7.21 -8.54 -2.74
N ASP A 153 6.83 -9.80 -2.98
CA ASP A 153 6.17 -10.23 -4.22
C ASP A 153 4.65 -10.05 -4.12
N PRO A 154 4.04 -9.17 -4.94
CA PRO A 154 2.59 -8.94 -4.92
C PRO A 154 1.74 -10.14 -5.34
N SER A 155 2.33 -11.16 -5.96
CA SER A 155 1.64 -12.41 -6.31
C SER A 155 1.56 -13.40 -5.14
N VAL A 156 2.35 -13.20 -4.08
CA VAL A 156 2.42 -14.09 -2.92
C VAL A 156 1.53 -13.60 -1.80
N LYS A 157 0.50 -14.39 -1.47
CA LYS A 157 -0.38 -14.16 -0.31
C LYS A 157 0.17 -14.89 0.91
N ARG A 158 0.45 -14.17 1.99
CA ARG A 158 0.96 -14.77 3.24
C ARG A 158 -0.18 -14.94 4.24
N LEU A 159 -0.32 -16.13 4.81
CA LEU A 159 -1.19 -16.34 5.96
C LEU A 159 -0.69 -15.47 7.12
N ALA A 160 -1.59 -14.71 7.74
CA ALA A 160 -1.37 -13.90 8.93
C ALA A 160 -2.46 -14.24 9.94
N LEU A 161 -2.08 -14.76 11.10
CA LEU A 161 -3.00 -15.14 12.16
C LEU A 161 -3.05 -14.03 13.21
N HIS A 162 -4.19 -13.39 13.38
CA HIS A 162 -4.39 -12.39 14.42
C HIS A 162 -4.21 -13.03 15.80
N VAL A 163 -3.33 -12.45 16.62
CA VAL A 163 -3.01 -12.89 17.98
C VAL A 163 -3.30 -11.76 18.97
N ALA A 164 -3.19 -12.04 20.27
CA ALA A 164 -3.42 -11.05 21.31
C ALA A 164 -2.57 -9.79 21.09
N ASP A 165 -3.14 -8.63 21.43
CA ASP A 165 -2.42 -7.35 21.39
C ASP A 165 -1.21 -7.40 22.35
N HIS A 166 -0.19 -6.60 22.04
CA HIS A 166 0.99 -6.47 22.89
C HIS A 166 1.24 -5.02 23.29
N ASP A 167 1.91 -4.82 24.41
CA ASP A 167 2.38 -3.51 24.82
C ASP A 167 3.56 -3.06 23.96
N ILE A 168 3.65 -1.76 23.69
CA ILE A 168 4.67 -1.13 22.86
C ILE A 168 6.10 -1.41 23.39
N GLU A 169 6.24 -1.60 24.70
CA GLU A 169 7.53 -1.88 25.37
C GLU A 169 8.23 -3.14 24.82
N HIS A 170 7.48 -4.10 24.27
CA HIS A 170 8.04 -5.34 23.72
C HIS A 170 8.69 -5.17 22.33
N ASN A 171 8.55 -4.02 21.69
CA ASN A 171 8.99 -3.81 20.30
C ASN A 171 10.51 -3.90 20.09
N ALA A 172 11.30 -3.70 21.15
CA ALA A 172 12.77 -3.72 21.08
C ALA A 172 13.42 -4.97 21.67
N PHE A 173 12.61 -5.94 22.15
CA PHE A 173 13.14 -7.14 22.78
C PHE A 173 13.81 -8.06 21.75
N GLU A 174 15.04 -8.48 22.06
CA GLU A 174 15.78 -9.54 21.37
C GLU A 174 16.48 -10.42 22.42
N GLY A 175 16.45 -11.74 22.21
CA GLY A 175 17.13 -12.68 23.11
C GLY A 175 16.49 -14.06 23.17
N PRO A 176 17.06 -14.95 23.98
CA PRO A 176 16.46 -16.25 24.26
C PRO A 176 15.13 -16.09 24.99
N THR A 177 14.19 -16.97 24.69
CA THR A 177 12.91 -17.12 25.37
C THR A 177 12.83 -18.51 26.01
N GLY A 178 11.81 -18.76 26.83
CA GLY A 178 11.64 -20.07 27.47
C GLY A 178 11.49 -21.26 26.49
N SER A 179 11.18 -21.01 25.22
CA SER A 179 10.97 -22.04 24.19
C SER A 179 11.74 -21.79 22.88
N GLY A 180 12.72 -20.87 22.91
CA GLY A 180 13.56 -20.56 21.76
C GLY A 180 14.13 -19.15 21.84
N GLY A 181 13.77 -18.27 20.92
CA GLY A 181 14.36 -16.94 20.85
C GLY A 181 13.62 -15.98 19.91
N VAL A 182 13.90 -14.69 20.06
CA VAL A 182 13.33 -13.61 19.26
C VAL A 182 14.43 -12.67 18.78
N VAL A 183 14.30 -12.20 17.53
CA VAL A 183 15.02 -11.04 17.00
C VAL A 183 14.03 -10.03 16.41
N VAL A 184 14.37 -8.74 16.45
CA VAL A 184 13.67 -7.68 15.73
C VAL A 184 14.16 -7.70 14.29
N TRP A 185 13.42 -8.43 13.45
CA TRP A 185 13.75 -8.63 12.05
C TRP A 185 13.54 -7.38 11.21
N ASP A 186 12.53 -6.56 11.46
CA ASP A 186 12.38 -5.23 10.85
C ASP A 186 11.65 -4.27 11.80
N SER A 187 11.82 -2.98 11.60
CA SER A 187 11.11 -1.95 12.36
C SER A 187 11.08 -0.63 11.63
N GLY A 188 10.09 0.19 11.95
CA GLY A 188 9.99 1.54 11.42
C GLY A 188 8.65 2.18 11.74
N ASN A 189 8.26 3.10 10.87
CA ASN A 189 6.97 3.78 10.93
C ASN A 189 6.08 3.26 9.80
N TYR A 190 4.78 3.44 9.95
CA TYR A 190 3.85 3.18 8.86
C TYR A 190 2.87 4.33 8.69
N GLU A 191 2.26 4.37 7.51
CA GLU A 191 1.17 5.27 7.17
C GLU A 191 -0.10 4.48 6.93
N GLN A 192 -1.23 5.08 7.31
CA GLN A 192 -2.52 4.50 6.96
C GLN A 192 -2.76 4.63 5.44
N GLY A 193 -3.30 3.58 4.83
CA GLY A 193 -3.93 3.60 3.52
C GLY A 193 -5.40 3.22 3.58
N GLY A 194 -6.06 3.23 2.42
CA GLY A 194 -7.47 2.87 2.29
C GLY A 194 -8.44 3.91 2.85
N ARG A 195 -9.71 3.83 2.40
CA ARG A 195 -10.74 4.84 2.71
C ARG A 195 -11.22 4.84 4.15
N VAL A 196 -11.00 3.74 4.88
CA VAL A 196 -11.53 3.54 6.23
C VAL A 196 -10.42 3.83 7.24
N PRO A 197 -10.63 4.73 8.23
CA PRO A 197 -9.69 4.98 9.32
C PRO A 197 -9.43 3.74 10.16
N TRP A 198 -8.24 3.67 10.75
CA TRP A 198 -7.98 2.73 11.83
C TRP A 198 -8.58 3.30 13.13
N PRO A 199 -9.11 2.46 14.04
CA PRO A 199 -9.10 0.99 14.02
C PRO A 199 -10.19 0.33 13.16
N GLU A 200 -11.20 1.08 12.68
CA GLU A 200 -12.38 0.54 11.99
C GLU A 200 -12.04 -0.34 10.75
N ALA A 201 -10.96 -0.03 10.04
CA ALA A 201 -10.48 -0.85 8.93
C ALA A 201 -10.20 -2.32 9.33
N LEU A 202 -9.69 -2.55 10.55
CA LEU A 202 -9.47 -3.89 11.09
C LEU A 202 -10.80 -4.59 11.42
N ASP A 203 -11.75 -3.87 12.00
CA ASP A 203 -13.07 -4.42 12.30
C ASP A 203 -13.76 -4.90 11.01
N ARG A 204 -13.69 -4.09 9.95
CA ARG A 204 -14.21 -4.41 8.61
C ARG A 204 -13.45 -5.53 7.88
N GLY A 205 -12.27 -5.92 8.37
CA GLY A 205 -11.52 -7.03 7.80
C GLY A 205 -10.66 -6.68 6.59
N HIS A 206 -10.45 -5.40 6.32
CA HIS A 206 -9.60 -4.94 5.23
C HIS A 206 -8.87 -3.67 5.63
N ALA A 207 -7.56 -3.78 5.78
CA ALA A 207 -6.71 -2.67 6.17
C ALA A 207 -5.53 -2.53 5.21
N VAL A 208 -5.39 -1.33 4.64
CA VAL A 208 -4.29 -0.98 3.73
C VAL A 208 -3.35 -0.03 4.48
N PHE A 209 -2.05 -0.20 4.31
CA PHE A 209 -1.03 0.61 4.97
C PHE A 209 0.24 0.65 4.13
N VAL A 210 1.13 1.60 4.41
CA VAL A 210 2.45 1.71 3.79
C VAL A 210 3.50 1.60 4.88
N LEU A 211 4.44 0.66 4.74
CA LEU A 211 5.55 0.48 5.67
C LEU A 211 6.75 1.30 5.22
N HIS A 212 7.46 1.88 6.20
CA HIS A 212 8.73 2.57 6.05
C HIS A 212 9.76 1.91 6.96
N GLY A 213 10.15 0.69 6.61
CA GLY A 213 11.11 -0.14 7.33
C GLY A 213 12.52 -0.05 6.80
N LYS A 214 13.38 -0.95 7.29
CA LYS A 214 14.70 -1.22 6.71
C LYS A 214 14.65 -2.33 5.67
N LYS A 215 13.63 -3.21 5.74
CA LYS A 215 13.45 -4.35 4.83
C LYS A 215 12.10 -4.33 4.12
N LEU A 216 11.06 -3.92 4.83
CA LEU A 216 9.72 -3.79 4.29
C LEU A 216 9.41 -2.32 3.98
N GLU A 217 9.24 -2.05 2.69
CA GLU A 217 8.88 -0.72 2.20
C GLU A 217 7.67 -0.82 1.26
N GLY A 218 6.91 0.27 1.18
CA GLY A 218 5.76 0.40 0.29
C GLY A 218 4.47 -0.17 0.86
N GLY A 219 3.46 -0.28 0.00
CA GLY A 219 2.10 -0.64 0.36
C GLY A 219 1.91 -2.12 0.66
N PHE A 220 1.10 -2.40 1.68
CA PHE A 220 0.61 -3.72 2.07
C PHE A 220 -0.89 -3.67 2.37
N ALA A 221 -1.53 -4.84 2.35
CA ALA A 221 -2.89 -5.03 2.80
C ALA A 221 -3.02 -6.25 3.71
N LEU A 222 -3.82 -6.12 4.76
CA LEU A 222 -4.33 -7.21 5.58
C LEU A 222 -5.81 -7.43 5.23
N GLN A 223 -6.13 -8.64 4.77
CA GLN A 223 -7.49 -9.04 4.38
C GLN A 223 -7.93 -10.26 5.20
N ARG A 224 -8.98 -10.12 6.02
CA ARG A 224 -9.60 -11.24 6.74
C ARG A 224 -10.28 -12.17 5.75
N THR A 225 -10.10 -13.48 5.91
CA THR A 225 -10.64 -14.50 4.99
C THR A 225 -11.77 -15.33 5.58
N GLY A 226 -12.03 -15.22 6.88
CA GLY A 226 -13.15 -15.88 7.56
C GLY A 226 -14.29 -14.91 7.90
N PRO A 227 -15.33 -15.39 8.61
CA PRO A 227 -16.39 -14.53 9.12
C PRO A 227 -15.83 -13.46 10.07
N ASP A 228 -16.67 -12.48 10.43
CA ASP A 228 -16.31 -11.45 11.39
C ASP A 228 -15.82 -12.07 12.71
N GLY A 229 -14.72 -11.53 13.24
CA GLY A 229 -14.01 -12.10 14.39
C GLY A 229 -13.05 -13.25 14.08
N SER A 230 -12.95 -13.72 12.82
CA SER A 230 -11.95 -14.73 12.44
C SER A 230 -10.52 -14.20 12.65
N SER A 231 -9.66 -15.05 13.22
CA SER A 231 -8.23 -14.77 13.36
C SER A 231 -7.46 -14.96 12.05
N GLN A 232 -8.08 -15.46 10.97
CA GLN A 232 -7.37 -15.77 9.74
C GLN A 232 -7.38 -14.59 8.76
N TRP A 233 -6.19 -14.08 8.47
CA TRP A 233 -5.94 -12.99 7.54
C TRP A 233 -4.93 -13.39 6.45
N LEU A 234 -4.90 -12.60 5.39
CA LEU A 234 -3.86 -12.60 4.39
C LEU A 234 -3.12 -11.26 4.43
N LEU A 235 -1.80 -11.32 4.55
CA LEU A 235 -0.90 -10.21 4.29
C LEU A 235 -0.47 -10.26 2.82
N VAL A 236 -0.68 -9.16 2.11
CA VAL A 236 -0.42 -9.06 0.66
C VAL A 236 0.34 -7.78 0.35
N LYS A 237 1.47 -7.89 -0.36
CA LYS A 237 2.22 -6.74 -0.88
C LYS A 237 1.44 -6.07 -2.01
N ARG A 238 1.32 -4.75 -1.98
CA ARG A 238 0.72 -3.95 -3.07
C ARG A 238 1.71 -3.83 -4.23
N ARG A 239 1.19 -3.69 -5.44
CA ARG A 239 1.98 -3.40 -6.64
C ARG A 239 2.33 -1.92 -6.61
N ASP A 240 3.58 -1.61 -6.30
CA ASP A 240 4.15 -0.26 -6.27
C ASP A 240 5.67 -0.35 -6.56
N GLU A 241 6.38 0.77 -6.46
CA GLU A 241 7.82 0.87 -6.73
C GLU A 241 8.69 -0.03 -5.82
N SER A 242 8.22 -0.36 -4.61
CA SER A 242 8.93 -1.20 -3.65
C SER A 242 8.62 -2.70 -3.83
N ALA A 243 7.72 -3.06 -4.75
CA ALA A 243 7.43 -4.45 -5.04
C ALA A 243 8.61 -5.16 -5.73
N ARG A 244 8.96 -6.35 -5.25
CA ARG A 244 10.04 -7.19 -5.78
C ARG A 244 9.51 -8.59 -6.13
N PRO A 245 8.91 -8.78 -7.32
CA PRO A 245 8.45 -10.09 -7.78
C PRO A 245 9.57 -11.14 -7.76
N GLY A 246 9.26 -12.35 -7.29
CA GLY A 246 10.22 -13.46 -7.17
C GLY A 246 11.21 -13.34 -6.01
N SER A 247 11.25 -12.23 -5.27
CA SER A 247 12.16 -12.07 -4.14
C SER A 247 11.76 -12.92 -2.92
N ASN A 248 12.75 -13.28 -2.11
CA ASN A 248 12.55 -13.86 -0.80
C ASN A 248 13.28 -13.01 0.24
N VAL A 249 12.68 -11.88 0.59
CA VAL A 249 13.23 -10.89 1.54
C VAL A 249 13.66 -11.50 2.89
N VAL A 250 12.96 -12.54 3.35
CA VAL A 250 13.28 -13.24 4.61
C VAL A 250 14.64 -13.92 4.55
N SER A 251 14.91 -14.63 3.45
CA SER A 251 16.19 -15.31 3.25
C SER A 251 17.31 -14.36 2.79
N GLU A 252 16.96 -13.30 2.05
CA GLU A 252 17.93 -12.30 1.58
C GLU A 252 18.45 -11.43 2.74
N HIS A 253 17.60 -11.14 3.73
CA HIS A 253 17.92 -10.26 4.86
C HIS A 253 17.53 -10.91 6.20
N PRO A 254 18.24 -11.94 6.69
CA PRO A 254 17.86 -12.69 7.89
C PRO A 254 18.26 -11.98 9.21
N ALA A 255 19.20 -11.04 9.18
CA ALA A 255 19.75 -10.44 10.39
C ALA A 255 18.83 -9.39 11.02
N SER A 256 18.85 -9.28 12.35
CA SER A 256 18.22 -8.22 13.12
C SER A 256 18.58 -6.82 12.61
N VAL A 257 17.61 -5.90 12.62
CA VAL A 257 17.87 -4.47 12.34
C VAL A 257 18.43 -3.71 13.54
N LEU A 258 18.43 -4.30 14.74
CA LEU A 258 18.97 -3.70 15.97
C LEU A 258 20.38 -4.19 16.26
N SER A 259 20.58 -5.50 16.32
CA SER A 259 21.87 -6.10 16.70
C SER A 259 22.70 -6.61 15.53
N GLY A 260 22.12 -6.72 14.32
CA GLY A 260 22.78 -7.34 13.17
C GLY A 260 22.96 -8.86 13.29
N ARG A 261 22.45 -9.48 14.36
CA ARG A 261 22.52 -10.94 14.58
C ARG A 261 21.35 -11.66 13.94
N THR A 262 21.55 -12.89 13.51
CA THR A 262 20.45 -13.80 13.12
C THR A 262 19.86 -14.50 14.34
N LEU A 263 18.64 -15.02 14.19
CA LEU A 263 18.01 -15.81 15.23
C LEU A 263 18.86 -17.04 15.63
N ASP A 264 19.45 -17.73 14.67
CA ASP A 264 20.36 -18.85 14.93
C ASP A 264 21.62 -18.48 15.71
N GLN A 265 22.08 -17.23 15.62
CA GLN A 265 23.20 -16.75 16.45
C GLN A 265 22.73 -16.53 17.89
N ILE A 266 21.56 -15.91 18.10
CA ILE A 266 20.98 -15.75 19.44
C ILE A 266 20.75 -17.10 20.12
N LEU A 267 20.20 -18.08 19.40
CA LEU A 267 19.93 -19.41 19.96
C LEU A 267 21.21 -20.17 20.36
N ARG A 268 22.32 -19.96 19.65
CA ARG A 268 23.62 -20.58 19.97
C ARG A 268 24.31 -19.94 21.17
N GLU A 269 24.11 -18.65 21.41
CA GLU A 269 24.69 -17.93 22.55
C GLU A 269 23.94 -18.19 23.86
N GLY A 270 22.65 -18.55 23.79
CA GLY A 270 21.82 -18.87 24.94
C GLY A 270 21.82 -20.34 25.38
N SER A 271 22.55 -21.21 24.68
CA SER A 271 22.64 -22.66 24.93
C SER A 271 23.91 -23.08 25.66
#